data_AF-A0A3B3UAL4-F1
#
_entry.id   AF-A0A3B3UAL4-F1
#
_cell.length_a   1.000
_cell.length_b   1.000
_cell.length_c   1.000
_cell.angle_alpha   90.00
_cell.angle_beta   90.00
_cell.angle_gamma   90.00
#
_symmetry.space_group_name_H-M   'P 1'
#
loop_
_entity.id
_entity.type
_entity.pdbx_description
1 polymer ?
#
loop_
_entity_poly.entity_id
_entity_poly.type
_entity_poly.pdbx_seq_one_letter_code
_entity_poly.pdbx_strand_id
1 'polypeptide(L)' 'LKDKFIQHFGGHVKFSSECKTHFHRLYHTTRDCSRPAYYKRCARLLTRLAMSPLCMQS' A
#
# COMPACT_ATOMS: atom_id res chain seq x y z
N LEU A 1 -7.38 2.25 12.52
CA LEU A 1 -6.18 1.49 12.95
C LEU A 1 -5.28 1.17 11.76
N LYS A 2 -5.85 0.58 10.69
CA LYS A 2 -5.14 0.26 9.44
C LYS A 2 -4.32 1.44 8.90
N ASP A 3 -4.95 2.59 8.64
CA ASP A 3 -4.27 3.75 8.04
C ASP A 3 -3.05 4.20 8.85
N LYS A 4 -3.16 4.22 10.19
CA LYS A 4 -2.04 4.57 11.08
C LYS A 4 -0.85 3.61 10.96
N PHE A 5 -1.12 2.30 10.88
CA PHE A 5 -0.06 1.29 10.68
C PHE A 5 0.57 1.42 9.30
N ILE A 6 -0.26 1.59 8.27
CA ILE A 6 0.23 1.73 6.90
C ILE A 6 1.06 3.01 6.74
N GLN A 7 0.66 4.11 7.37
CA GLN A 7 1.42 5.36 7.36
C GLN A 7 2.73 5.24 8.16
N HIS A 8 2.69 4.62 9.35
CA HIS A 8 3.88 4.44 10.18
C HIS A 8 4.93 3.51 9.56
N PHE A 9 4.50 2.37 9.00
CA PHE A 9 5.42 1.37 8.44
C PHE A 9 5.68 1.55 6.94
N GLY A 10 4.76 2.17 6.21
CA GLY A 10 4.88 2.41 4.77
C GLY A 10 5.59 3.71 4.41
N GLY A 11 5.73 4.63 5.37
CA GLY A 11 6.34 5.94 5.18
C GLY A 11 5.49 6.88 4.32
N HIS A 12 6.09 7.98 3.87
CA HIS A 12 5.48 8.90 2.92
C HIS A 12 5.53 8.34 1.49
N VAL A 13 4.76 7.29 1.22
CA VAL A 13 4.59 6.77 -0.14
C VAL A 13 3.51 7.57 -0.88
N LYS A 14 3.91 8.17 -2.00
CA LYS A 14 2.99 8.78 -2.97
C LYS A 14 2.72 7.77 -4.09
N PHE A 15 1.47 7.70 -4.52
CA PHE A 15 1.06 6.85 -5.63
C PHE A 15 0.72 7.73 -6.84
N SER A 16 1.26 7.41 -8.01
CA SER A 16 0.83 8.00 -9.28
C SER A 16 -0.64 7.64 -9.57
N SER A 17 -1.22 8.33 -10.54
CA SER A 17 -2.63 8.11 -10.90
C SER A 17 -2.85 6.68 -11.45
N GLU A 18 -1.87 6.19 -12.19
CA GLU A 18 -1.75 4.87 -12.81
C GLU A 18 -1.77 3.77 -11.75
N CYS A 19 -1.13 4.02 -10.60
CA CYS A 19 -1.05 3.07 -9.51
C CYS A 19 -2.15 3.16 -8.47
N LYS A 20 -2.97 4.22 -8.50
CA LYS A 20 -4.02 4.47 -7.50
C LYS A 20 -5.05 3.34 -7.46
N THR A 21 -5.40 2.78 -8.62
CA THR A 21 -6.32 1.64 -8.72
C THR A 21 -5.73 0.37 -8.12
N HIS A 22 -4.45 0.08 -8.40
CA HIS A 22 -3.75 -1.07 -7.84
C HIS A 22 -3.62 -0.96 -6.32
N PHE A 23 -3.28 0.24 -5.82
CA PHE A 23 -3.27 0.55 -4.41
C PHE A 23 -4.63 0.27 -3.77
N HIS A 24 -5.70 0.84 -4.32
CA HIS A 24 -7.05 0.72 -3.77
C HIS A 24 -7.48 -0.76 -3.69
N ARG A 25 -7.22 -1.53 -4.75
CA ARG A 25 -7.50 -2.97 -4.76
C ARG A 25 -6.75 -3.69 -3.64
N LEU A 26 -5.43 -3.57 -3.58
CA LEU A 26 -4.62 -4.22 -2.53
C LEU A 26 -5.08 -3.82 -1.13
N TYR A 27 -5.31 -2.53 -0.91
CA TYR A 27 -5.68 -1.97 0.38
C TYR A 27 -7.02 -2.48 0.92
N HIS A 28 -7.99 -2.73 0.03
CA HIS A 28 -9.35 -3.11 0.42
C HIS A 28 -9.66 -4.60 0.25
N THR A 29 -9.02 -5.30 -0.69
CA THR A 29 -9.40 -6.67 -1.06
C THR A 29 -8.43 -7.75 -0.57
N THR A 30 -7.20 -7.39 -0.23
CA THR A 30 -6.18 -8.37 0.15
C THR A 30 -6.25 -8.68 1.65
N ARG A 31 -6.16 -9.97 2.01
CA ARG A 31 -6.19 -10.45 3.41
C ARG A 31 -5.17 -9.73 4.30
N ASP A 32 -3.97 -9.47 3.78
CA ASP A 32 -2.91 -8.76 4.50
C ASP A 32 -3.34 -7.34 4.91
N CYS A 33 -4.18 -6.70 4.10
CA CYS A 33 -4.72 -5.37 4.33
C CYS A 33 -6.11 -5.38 4.99
N SER A 34 -6.65 -6.57 5.32
CA SER A 34 -7.97 -6.73 5.91
C SER A 34 -7.92 -7.07 7.40
N ARG A 35 -6.92 -7.87 7.83
CA ARG A 35 -6.82 -8.36 9.22
C ARG A 35 -5.71 -7.62 9.99
N PRO A 36 -5.98 -7.08 11.20
CA PRO A 36 -5.01 -6.27 11.95
C PRO A 36 -3.64 -6.92 12.16
N ALA A 37 -3.61 -8.24 12.39
CA ALA A 37 -2.38 -9.02 12.55
C ALA A 37 -1.42 -8.94 11.35
N TYR A 38 -1.89 -8.52 10.17
CA TYR A 38 -1.11 -8.50 8.93
C TYR A 38 -0.85 -7.09 8.38
N TYR A 39 -1.27 -6.02 9.06
CA TYR A 39 -1.10 -4.65 8.55
C TYR A 39 0.36 -4.26 8.29
N LYS A 40 1.31 -4.78 9.07
CA LYS A 40 2.75 -4.58 8.80
C LYS A 40 3.18 -5.19 7.45
N ARG A 41 2.60 -6.33 7.07
CA ARG A 41 2.84 -6.96 5.77
C ARG A 41 2.17 -6.18 4.64
N CYS A 42 0.93 -5.71 4.87
CA CYS A 42 0.25 -4.80 3.94
C CYS A 42 1.07 -3.54 3.67
N ALA A 43 1.62 -2.88 4.71
CA ALA A 43 2.46 -1.70 4.54
C ALA A 43 3.63 -1.96 3.60
N ARG A 44 4.34 -3.08 3.80
CA ARG A 44 5.46 -3.50 2.93
C ARG A 44 5.02 -3.76 1.49
N LEU A 45 3.85 -4.36 1.27
CA LEU A 45 3.30 -4.59 -0.07
C LEU A 45 3.02 -3.28 -0.79
N LEU A 46 2.38 -2.33 -0.09
CA LEU A 46 2.04 -1.03 -0.64
C LEU A 46 3.28 -0.18 -0.94
N THR A 47 4.30 -0.23 -0.07
CA THR A 47 5.57 0.44 -0.33
C THR A 47 6.31 -0.15 -1.52
N ARG A 48 6.31 -1.47 -1.69
CA ARG A 48 6.87 -2.12 -2.89
C ARG A 48 6.11 -1.74 -4.15
N LEU A 49 4.77 -1.68 -4.07
CA LEU A 49 3.95 -1.20 -5.18
C LEU A 49 4.37 0.21 -5.56
N ALA A 50 4.44 1.14 -4.59
CA ALA A 50 4.83 2.54 -4.81
C ALA A 50 6.21 2.72 -5.48
N MET A 51 7.15 1.81 -5.24
CA MET A 51 8.48 1.80 -5.87
C MET A 51 8.56 0.95 -7.14
N SER A 52 7.44 0.39 -7.61
CA SER A 52 7.42 -0.35 -8.86
C SER A 52 7.53 0.60 -10.05
N PRO A 53 8.11 0.16 -11.19
CA PRO A 53 8.18 0.98 -12.40
C PRO A 53 6.81 1.51 -12.85
N LEU A 54 5.73 0.76 -12.59
CA LEU A 54 4.36 1.19 -12.88
C LEU A 54 3.93 2.43 -12.08
N CYS A 55 4.38 2.55 -10.83
CA CYS A 55 4.05 3.70 -9.97
C CYS A 55 5.07 4.83 -10.06
N MET A 56 6.31 4.53 -10.45
CA MET A 56 7.38 5.52 -10.64
C MET A 56 7.38 6.14 -12.04
N GLN A 57 6.69 5.53 -13.01
CA GLN A 57 6.33 6.17 -14.26
C GLN A 57 5.24 7.19 -13.97
N SER A 58 5.67 8.43 -13.74
CA SER A 58 4.84 9.63 -13.58
C SER A 58 5.57 10.79 -14.22
#